data_AF-A0A3D0M3R6-F1
#
_entry.id   AF-A0A3D0M3R6-F1
#
_cell.length_a   1.000
_cell.length_b   1.000
_cell.length_c   1.000
_cell.angle_alpha   90.00
_cell.angle_beta   90.00
_cell.angle_gamma   90.00
#
_symmetry.space_group_name_H-M   'P 1'
#
loop_
_entity.id
_entity.type
_entity.pdbx_description
1 polymer ?
#
loop_
_entity_poly.entity_id
_entity_poly.type
_entity_poly.pdbx_seq_one_letter_code
_entity_poly.pdbx_strand_id
1 'polypeptide(L)'
;MDGNGSYADGNEFSLSYTLPAQADLVPGKALRYKIKTVETATPDPNHLYAVSNYYPHVGRVQGVVFSVTNGGKNGKIVSLDQSPEGLIWSSVDDRDFGATSVNDGQANTNTIKAYKLNNPASTVTFPAFEWCIAKGAQWYLPARDELRELYTPKAAVNTALAGISGTTQLDDSVTYWSSSEFNKNNYVWNVLLLDGHGSAYLKSSKYYVRAISAF
;
A
#
# COMPACT_ATOMS: atom_id res chain seq x y z
N MET A 1 14.27 -16.57 -36.79
CA MET A 1 13.33 -17.64 -37.21
C MET A 1 12.23 -17.57 -36.20
N ASP A 2 11.14 -16.95 -36.63
CA ASP A 2 10.16 -16.38 -35.74
C ASP A 2 9.08 -17.43 -35.54
N GLY A 3 8.97 -17.94 -34.32
CA GLY A 3 8.00 -18.96 -33.95
C GLY A 3 6.70 -18.29 -33.50
N ASN A 4 5.64 -18.42 -34.30
CA ASN A 4 4.29 -18.08 -33.89
C ASN A 4 3.73 -19.16 -32.96
N GLY A 5 3.56 -18.83 -31.68
CA GLY A 5 2.66 -19.54 -30.78
C GLY A 5 1.36 -18.74 -30.68
N SER A 6 0.27 -19.26 -31.24
CA SER A 6 -1.05 -18.66 -31.09
C SER A 6 -1.56 -18.83 -29.66
N TYR A 7 -1.89 -17.73 -28.98
CA TYR A 7 -2.60 -17.73 -27.71
C TYR A 7 -4.02 -17.21 -27.93
N ALA A 8 -5.01 -17.94 -27.43
CA ALA A 8 -6.35 -17.42 -27.27
C ALA A 8 -6.35 -16.41 -26.11
N ASP A 9 -7.09 -15.31 -26.29
CA ASP A 9 -7.52 -14.37 -25.24
C ASP A 9 -6.75 -13.04 -25.05
N GLY A 10 -6.20 -12.48 -26.12
CA GLY A 10 -6.23 -11.02 -26.36
C GLY A 10 -5.46 -10.06 -25.43
N ASN A 11 -4.76 -10.54 -24.39
CA ASN A 11 -3.92 -9.70 -23.55
C ASN A 11 -2.44 -9.83 -23.95
N GLU A 12 -1.90 -8.85 -24.66
CA GLU A 12 -0.46 -8.74 -24.91
C GLU A 12 0.27 -8.34 -23.63
N PHE A 13 1.09 -9.24 -23.09
CA PHE A 13 2.06 -8.90 -22.04
C PHE A 13 3.42 -8.66 -22.68
N SER A 14 3.84 -7.40 -22.77
CA SER A 14 5.19 -7.03 -23.20
C SER A 14 6.18 -7.27 -22.05
N LEU A 15 7.12 -8.21 -22.24
CA LEU A 15 8.16 -8.54 -21.26
C LEU A 15 9.52 -8.07 -21.76
N SER A 16 10.10 -7.04 -21.13
CA SER A 16 11.47 -6.60 -21.38
C SER A 16 12.40 -7.27 -20.37
N TYR A 17 13.33 -8.10 -20.84
CA TYR A 17 14.36 -8.72 -19.98
C TYR A 17 15.76 -8.46 -20.54
N THR A 18 16.74 -8.32 -19.66
CA THR A 18 18.16 -8.25 -20.02
C THR A 18 18.79 -9.59 -19.68
N LEU A 19 19.29 -10.31 -20.68
CA LEU A 19 20.11 -11.50 -20.42
C LEU A 19 21.48 -11.05 -19.94
N PRO A 20 22.07 -11.71 -18.93
CA PRO A 20 23.49 -11.52 -18.64
C PRO A 20 24.28 -11.88 -19.90
N ALA A 21 25.30 -11.08 -20.22
CA ALA A 21 26.17 -11.35 -21.35
C ALA A 21 26.77 -12.75 -21.19
N GLN A 22 26.54 -13.59 -22.19
CA GLN A 22 27.18 -14.90 -22.39
C GLN A 22 26.70 -16.03 -21.45
N ALA A 23 25.46 -16.47 -21.66
CA ALA A 23 25.17 -17.91 -21.57
C ALA A 23 25.25 -18.48 -22.99
N ASP A 24 26.20 -19.36 -23.26
CA ASP A 24 26.43 -19.96 -24.57
C ASP A 24 25.12 -20.55 -25.13
N LEU A 25 24.55 -19.88 -26.14
CA LEU A 25 23.41 -20.40 -26.88
C LEU A 25 23.90 -21.56 -27.74
N VAL A 26 23.78 -22.78 -27.22
CA VAL A 26 24.15 -23.99 -27.96
C VAL A 26 23.02 -24.34 -28.94
N PRO A 27 23.31 -24.53 -30.25
CA PRO A 27 22.31 -24.99 -31.21
C PRO A 27 21.60 -26.26 -30.72
N GLY A 28 20.27 -26.22 -30.65
CA GLY A 28 19.44 -27.34 -30.17
C GLY A 28 19.17 -27.37 -28.66
N LYS A 29 19.67 -26.41 -27.85
CA LYS A 29 19.28 -26.26 -26.44
C LYS A 29 18.44 -25.00 -26.21
N ALA A 30 17.20 -25.19 -25.74
CA ALA A 30 16.35 -24.09 -25.26
C ALA A 30 16.66 -23.79 -23.78
N LEU A 31 16.93 -22.53 -23.45
CA LEU A 31 16.92 -22.06 -22.06
C LEU A 31 15.45 -21.98 -21.60
N ARG A 32 15.11 -22.73 -20.55
CA ARG A 32 13.78 -22.70 -19.95
C ARG A 32 13.77 -21.71 -18.80
N TYR A 33 13.08 -20.60 -18.98
CA TYR A 33 12.81 -19.64 -17.91
C TYR A 33 11.43 -19.90 -17.34
N LYS A 34 11.33 -20.05 -16.02
CA LYS A 34 10.04 -20.04 -15.33
C LYS A 34 9.61 -18.59 -15.18
N ILE A 35 8.73 -18.14 -16.07
CA ILE A 35 8.03 -16.87 -15.88
C ILE A 35 6.94 -17.13 -14.83
N LYS A 36 7.02 -16.47 -13.68
CA LYS A 36 5.86 -16.33 -12.79
C LYS A 36 5.10 -15.09 -13.24
N THR A 37 3.95 -15.29 -13.87
CA THR A 37 2.95 -14.24 -13.99
C THR A 37 2.62 -13.74 -12.59
N VAL A 38 2.80 -12.46 -12.35
CA VAL A 38 2.13 -11.81 -11.22
C VAL A 38 0.69 -11.70 -11.67
N GLU A 39 -0.14 -12.66 -11.27
CA GLU A 39 -1.58 -12.48 -11.34
C GLU A 39 -1.88 -11.20 -10.58
N THR A 40 -2.12 -10.10 -11.30
CA THR A 40 -2.84 -8.98 -10.74
C THR A 40 -4.10 -9.57 -10.20
N ALA A 41 -4.33 -9.43 -8.89
CA ALA A 41 -5.54 -9.87 -8.22
C ALA A 41 -6.75 -9.25 -8.94
N THR A 42 -7.26 -9.90 -9.99
CA THR A 42 -8.52 -9.52 -10.59
C THR A 42 -9.56 -9.94 -9.57
N PRO A 43 -10.25 -8.97 -8.93
CA PRO A 43 -11.30 -9.31 -7.98
C PRO A 43 -12.31 -10.18 -8.74
N ASP A 44 -12.62 -11.36 -8.20
CA ASP A 44 -13.74 -12.14 -8.73
C ASP A 44 -14.99 -11.25 -8.68
N PRO A 45 -15.58 -10.88 -9.84
CA PRO A 45 -16.68 -9.93 -9.88
C PRO A 45 -17.92 -10.46 -9.15
N ASN A 46 -17.98 -11.77 -8.86
CA ASN A 46 -19.08 -12.39 -8.13
C ASN A 46 -18.82 -12.52 -6.63
N HIS A 47 -17.57 -12.44 -6.18
CA HIS A 47 -17.27 -12.49 -4.75
C HIS A 47 -17.80 -11.23 -4.03
N LEU A 48 -18.24 -11.42 -2.78
CA LEU A 48 -18.66 -10.35 -1.88
C LEU A 48 -17.78 -10.43 -0.63
N TYR A 49 -17.02 -9.37 -0.38
CA TYR A 49 -16.15 -9.29 0.77
C TYR A 49 -16.92 -8.87 2.03
N ALA A 50 -16.48 -9.39 3.16
CA ALA A 50 -16.82 -8.94 4.50
C ALA A 50 -15.55 -8.54 5.26
N VAL A 51 -15.71 -7.76 6.34
CA VAL A 51 -14.62 -7.46 7.28
C VAL A 51 -13.94 -8.76 7.73
N SER A 52 -12.62 -8.72 7.88
CA SER A 52 -11.71 -9.85 8.18
C SER A 52 -11.46 -10.85 7.04
N ASN A 53 -12.10 -10.70 5.87
CA ASN A 53 -11.76 -11.52 4.72
C ASN A 53 -10.35 -11.21 4.20
N TYR A 54 -9.72 -12.23 3.62
CA TYR A 54 -8.48 -12.08 2.87
C TYR A 54 -8.79 -11.52 1.48
N TYR A 55 -8.00 -10.55 1.06
CA TYR A 55 -8.09 -9.96 -0.27
C TYR A 55 -6.78 -10.20 -1.05
N PRO A 56 -6.85 -10.67 -2.30
CA PRO A 56 -8.05 -11.24 -2.93
C PRO A 56 -8.48 -12.54 -2.24
N HIS A 57 -9.73 -12.94 -2.43
CA HIS A 57 -10.26 -14.22 -1.94
C HIS A 57 -9.56 -15.44 -2.59
N VAL A 58 -9.09 -15.29 -3.83
CA VAL A 58 -8.37 -16.31 -4.58
C VAL A 58 -6.99 -15.78 -4.96
N GLY A 59 -5.96 -16.60 -4.79
CA GLY A 59 -4.58 -16.27 -5.11
C GLY A 59 -3.78 -15.79 -3.90
N ARG A 60 -2.72 -15.03 -4.15
CA ARG A 60 -1.84 -14.54 -3.08
C ARG A 60 -2.55 -13.41 -2.31
N VAL A 61 -2.78 -13.62 -1.02
CA VAL A 61 -3.29 -12.59 -0.12
C VAL A 61 -2.38 -11.37 -0.14
N GLN A 62 -2.98 -10.20 -0.37
CA GLN A 62 -2.34 -8.89 -0.40
C GLN A 62 -2.70 -8.06 0.84
N GLY A 63 -3.88 -8.28 1.41
CA GLY A 63 -4.33 -7.56 2.60
C GLY A 63 -5.56 -8.19 3.25
N VAL A 64 -5.97 -7.61 4.37
CA VAL A 64 -7.18 -8.01 5.11
C VAL A 64 -8.22 -6.90 4.99
N VAL A 65 -9.44 -7.26 4.62
CA VAL A 65 -10.57 -6.33 4.49
C VAL A 65 -10.92 -5.78 5.87
N PHE A 66 -10.93 -4.45 6.03
CA PHE A 66 -11.36 -3.79 7.26
C PHE A 66 -12.63 -2.96 7.08
N SER A 67 -12.97 -2.56 5.86
CA SER A 67 -14.25 -1.95 5.58
C SER A 67 -14.82 -2.41 4.24
N VAL A 68 -16.15 -2.38 4.15
CA VAL A 68 -16.89 -2.79 2.96
C VAL A 68 -17.99 -1.78 2.67
N THR A 69 -18.21 -1.53 1.38
CA THR A 69 -19.30 -0.71 0.87
C THR A 69 -19.93 -1.42 -0.33
N ASN A 70 -21.04 -0.89 -0.86
CA ASN A 70 -21.72 -1.49 -2.01
C ASN A 70 -22.00 -3.00 -1.84
N GLY A 71 -22.47 -3.41 -0.66
CA GLY A 71 -22.78 -4.81 -0.35
C GLY A 71 -21.58 -5.78 -0.33
N GLY A 72 -20.35 -5.27 -0.19
CA GLY A 72 -19.13 -6.10 -0.21
C GLY A 72 -18.44 -6.16 -1.57
N LYS A 73 -18.94 -5.41 -2.56
CA LYS A 73 -18.26 -5.29 -3.87
C LYS A 73 -17.07 -4.34 -3.83
N ASN A 74 -17.13 -3.34 -2.95
CA ASN A 74 -16.06 -2.37 -2.77
C ASN A 74 -15.64 -2.38 -1.30
N GLY A 75 -14.46 -1.87 -1.00
CA GLY A 75 -14.03 -1.75 0.38
C GLY A 75 -12.61 -1.26 0.52
N LYS A 76 -12.04 -1.47 1.71
CA LYS A 76 -10.64 -1.17 1.99
C LYS A 76 -9.97 -2.34 2.67
N ILE A 77 -8.70 -2.52 2.30
CA ILE A 77 -7.81 -3.53 2.86
C ILE A 77 -6.65 -2.86 3.58
N VAL A 78 -6.17 -3.51 4.63
CA VAL A 78 -4.94 -3.13 5.34
C VAL A 78 -3.79 -4.03 4.92
N SER A 79 -2.58 -3.48 4.84
CA SER A 79 -1.36 -4.22 4.50
C SER A 79 -1.11 -5.35 5.49
N LEU A 80 -0.35 -6.36 5.05
CA LEU A 80 0.01 -7.52 5.87
C LEU A 80 1.10 -7.23 6.91
N ASP A 81 1.84 -6.15 6.72
CA ASP A 81 2.96 -5.74 7.56
C ASP A 81 2.81 -4.27 7.98
N GLN A 82 3.55 -3.91 9.03
CA GLN A 82 3.77 -2.56 9.55
C GLN A 82 5.21 -2.16 9.23
N SER A 83 5.50 -0.86 9.20
CA SER A 83 6.90 -0.40 9.13
C SER A 83 7.75 -1.02 10.26
N PRO A 84 8.98 -1.46 10.00
CA PRO A 84 9.82 -2.12 11.01
C PRO A 84 10.26 -1.17 12.13
N GLU A 85 10.19 0.13 11.88
CA GLU A 85 10.50 1.21 12.81
C GLU A 85 9.60 2.42 12.55
N GLY A 86 9.72 3.44 13.41
CA GLY A 86 9.07 4.72 13.19
C GLY A 86 9.71 5.50 12.03
N LEU A 87 8.89 5.92 11.08
CA LEU A 87 9.27 6.72 9.92
C LEU A 87 8.89 8.18 10.13
N ILE A 88 9.60 9.10 9.47
CA ILE A 88 9.21 10.51 9.41
C ILE A 88 8.21 10.72 8.26
N TRP A 89 7.31 11.69 8.43
CA TRP A 89 6.32 12.04 7.42
C TRP A 89 6.95 12.86 6.29
N SER A 90 7.77 13.86 6.65
CA SER A 90 8.58 14.67 5.74
C SER A 90 9.92 15.02 6.40
N SER A 91 10.98 15.20 5.61
CA SER A 91 12.28 15.68 6.11
C SER A 91 12.30 17.17 6.46
N VAL A 92 11.22 17.91 6.22
CA VAL A 92 11.05 19.32 6.58
C VAL A 92 9.72 19.56 7.28
N ASP A 93 9.73 20.50 8.23
CA ASP A 93 8.59 20.92 9.05
C ASP A 93 8.11 22.35 8.72
N ASP A 94 8.67 23.03 7.74
CA ASP A 94 8.51 24.50 7.59
C ASP A 94 7.40 24.92 6.61
N ARG A 95 6.68 23.96 6.01
CA ARG A 95 5.72 24.20 4.92
C ARG A 95 4.68 23.10 4.80
N ASP A 96 3.53 23.45 4.25
CA ASP A 96 2.49 22.51 3.85
C ASP A 96 2.72 21.98 2.42
N PHE A 97 2.36 20.72 2.20
CA PHE A 97 2.44 20.04 0.90
C PHE A 97 1.08 19.89 0.22
N GLY A 98 -0.01 20.27 0.89
CA GLY A 98 -1.38 20.22 0.38
C GLY A 98 -2.07 18.86 0.59
N ALA A 99 -1.49 17.98 1.39
CA ALA A 99 -2.02 16.65 1.69
C ALA A 99 -3.02 16.72 2.87
N THR A 100 -4.11 17.48 2.71
CA THR A 100 -4.98 17.91 3.83
C THR A 100 -6.25 17.06 4.03
N SER A 101 -6.58 16.15 3.11
CA SER A 101 -7.81 15.36 3.20
C SER A 101 -7.80 14.49 4.45
N VAL A 102 -8.86 14.52 5.26
CA VAL A 102 -8.96 13.70 6.47
C VAL A 102 -9.59 12.33 6.22
N ASN A 103 -10.18 12.10 5.04
CA ASN A 103 -10.90 10.88 4.67
C ASN A 103 -10.38 10.19 3.39
N ASP A 104 -9.44 10.80 2.68
CA ASP A 104 -8.90 10.28 1.41
C ASP A 104 -7.36 10.31 1.41
N GLY A 105 -6.77 9.24 1.94
CA GLY A 105 -5.32 9.06 1.98
C GLY A 105 -4.71 8.84 0.60
N GLN A 106 -5.50 8.35 -0.36
CA GLN A 106 -5.06 8.16 -1.73
C GLN A 106 -4.85 9.51 -2.41
N ALA A 107 -5.80 10.44 -2.29
CA ALA A 107 -5.66 11.81 -2.77
C ALA A 107 -4.43 12.50 -2.15
N ASN A 108 -4.25 12.38 -0.83
CA ASN A 108 -3.07 12.92 -0.15
C ASN A 108 -1.76 12.34 -0.66
N THR A 109 -1.70 11.01 -0.82
CA THR A 109 -0.53 10.32 -1.37
C THR A 109 -0.25 10.77 -2.80
N ASN A 110 -1.29 11.00 -3.61
CA ASN A 110 -1.15 11.53 -4.97
C ASN A 110 -0.66 12.98 -4.97
N THR A 111 -1.07 13.82 -4.01
CA THR A 111 -0.51 15.17 -3.82
C THR A 111 0.99 15.12 -3.57
N ILE A 112 1.47 14.23 -2.69
CA ILE A 112 2.92 14.07 -2.43
C ILE A 112 3.67 13.54 -3.65
N LYS A 113 3.10 12.57 -4.39
CA LYS A 113 3.66 12.10 -5.67
C LYS A 113 3.78 13.24 -6.67
N ALA A 114 2.73 14.07 -6.81
CA ALA A 114 2.72 15.22 -7.70
C ALA A 114 3.74 16.29 -7.28
N TYR A 115 3.91 16.54 -5.97
CA TYR A 115 4.96 17.41 -5.46
C TYR A 115 6.35 16.94 -5.92
N LYS A 116 6.66 15.66 -5.74
CA LYS A 116 7.95 15.07 -6.17
C LYS A 116 8.15 15.18 -7.68
N LEU A 117 7.12 14.90 -8.46
CA LEU A 117 7.16 15.00 -9.94
C LEU A 117 7.41 16.44 -10.40
N ASN A 118 6.73 17.41 -9.80
CA ASN A 118 6.82 18.82 -10.17
C ASN A 118 8.09 19.52 -9.61
N ASN A 119 8.79 18.88 -8.67
CA ASN A 119 9.98 19.44 -8.02
C ASN A 119 11.15 18.43 -8.05
N PRO A 120 11.65 18.03 -9.23
CA PRO A 120 12.66 16.97 -9.36
C PRO A 120 14.01 17.30 -8.70
N ALA A 121 14.32 18.58 -8.48
CA ALA A 121 15.52 19.03 -7.77
C ALA A 121 15.34 19.09 -6.23
N SER A 122 14.11 18.85 -5.72
CA SER A 122 13.84 18.90 -4.29
C SER A 122 14.53 17.75 -3.55
N THR A 123 15.23 18.07 -2.46
CA THR A 123 15.84 17.10 -1.56
C THR A 123 14.90 16.65 -0.44
N VAL A 124 13.66 17.16 -0.39
CA VAL A 124 12.68 16.77 0.62
C VAL A 124 12.30 15.30 0.42
N THR A 125 12.33 14.48 1.47
CA THR A 125 11.95 13.06 1.43
C THR A 125 10.66 12.80 2.20
N PHE A 126 9.89 11.78 1.82
CA PHE A 126 8.66 11.38 2.50
C PHE A 126 8.66 9.89 2.87
N PRO A 127 9.53 9.42 3.79
CA PRO A 127 9.71 8.00 4.07
C PRO A 127 8.43 7.23 4.39
N ALA A 128 7.49 7.84 5.15
CA ALA A 128 6.20 7.21 5.45
C ALA A 128 5.37 6.91 4.18
N PHE A 129 5.30 7.83 3.23
CA PHE A 129 4.60 7.62 1.96
C PHE A 129 5.36 6.66 1.06
N GLU A 130 6.69 6.80 0.98
CA GLU A 130 7.56 5.95 0.17
C GLU A 130 7.43 4.47 0.58
N TRP A 131 7.34 4.20 1.89
CA TRP A 131 7.11 2.84 2.40
C TRP A 131 5.77 2.24 1.94
N CYS A 132 4.68 3.02 1.94
CA CYS A 132 3.39 2.56 1.40
C CYS A 132 3.47 2.31 -0.11
N ILE A 133 4.03 3.26 -0.87
CA ILE A 133 4.12 3.21 -2.34
C ILE A 133 4.98 2.03 -2.81
N ALA A 134 6.06 1.70 -2.09
CA ALA A 134 6.94 0.58 -2.42
C ALA A 134 6.24 -0.80 -2.42
N LYS A 135 5.07 -0.92 -1.79
CA LYS A 135 4.25 -2.14 -1.79
C LYS A 135 3.49 -2.35 -3.11
N GLY A 136 3.34 -1.30 -3.92
CA GLY A 136 2.59 -1.31 -5.16
C GLY A 136 1.70 -0.08 -5.31
N ALA A 137 1.33 0.25 -6.55
CA ALA A 137 0.66 1.50 -6.91
C ALA A 137 -0.67 1.77 -6.18
N GLN A 138 -1.38 0.71 -5.79
CA GLN A 138 -2.66 0.77 -5.08
C GLN A 138 -2.52 1.20 -3.61
N TRP A 139 -1.36 0.98 -3.00
CA TRP A 139 -1.14 1.23 -1.58
C TRP A 139 -0.85 2.70 -1.30
N TYR A 140 -1.48 3.23 -0.25
CA TYR A 140 -1.33 4.60 0.17
C TYR A 140 -1.23 4.72 1.70
N LEU A 141 -0.68 5.84 2.16
CA LEU A 141 -0.68 6.19 3.58
C LEU A 141 -2.12 6.60 3.97
N PRO A 142 -2.76 5.98 4.97
CA PRO A 142 -4.16 6.24 5.30
C PRO A 142 -4.37 7.69 5.75
N ALA A 143 -5.52 8.28 5.43
CA ALA A 143 -5.94 9.53 6.07
C ALA A 143 -6.41 9.29 7.52
N ARG A 144 -6.59 10.37 8.27
CA ARG A 144 -6.87 10.32 9.72
C ARG A 144 -8.12 9.50 10.02
N ASP A 145 -9.19 9.75 9.29
CA ASP A 145 -10.48 9.10 9.53
C ASP A 145 -10.52 7.68 8.94
N GLU A 146 -9.61 7.34 8.01
CA GLU A 146 -9.42 5.96 7.56
C GLU A 146 -8.70 5.10 8.61
N LEU A 147 -7.75 5.66 9.38
CA LEU A 147 -7.18 4.98 10.54
C LEU A 147 -8.22 4.75 11.63
N ARG A 148 -9.13 5.71 11.84
CA ARG A 148 -10.24 5.56 12.79
C ARG A 148 -11.25 4.51 12.32
N GLU A 149 -11.53 4.46 11.03
CA GLU A 149 -12.32 3.39 10.40
C GLU A 149 -11.67 2.01 10.63
N LEU A 150 -10.34 1.91 10.50
CA LEU A 150 -9.57 0.69 10.77
C LEU A 150 -9.56 0.28 12.25
N TYR A 151 -9.62 1.25 13.17
CA TYR A 151 -9.65 0.97 14.61
C TYR A 151 -10.87 0.12 15.03
N THR A 152 -12.06 0.42 14.50
CA THR A 152 -13.31 -0.28 14.88
C THR A 152 -13.24 -1.81 14.69
N PRO A 153 -12.83 -2.36 13.53
CA PRO A 153 -12.69 -3.79 13.31
C PRO A 153 -11.32 -4.37 13.70
N LYS A 154 -10.42 -3.58 14.35
CA LYS A 154 -9.02 -3.96 14.64
C LYS A 154 -8.88 -5.38 15.20
N ALA A 155 -9.73 -5.76 16.15
CA ALA A 155 -9.66 -7.09 16.78
C ALA A 155 -9.89 -8.23 15.76
N ALA A 156 -10.94 -8.12 14.93
CA ALA A 156 -11.22 -9.10 13.88
C ALA A 156 -10.15 -9.12 12.80
N VAL A 157 -9.64 -7.95 12.42
CA VAL A 157 -8.53 -7.80 11.47
C VAL A 157 -7.25 -8.45 12.03
N ASN A 158 -6.93 -8.26 13.30
CA ASN A 158 -5.78 -8.87 13.95
C ASN A 158 -5.88 -10.39 14.03
N THR A 159 -7.07 -10.94 14.28
CA THR A 159 -7.30 -12.40 14.19
C THR A 159 -7.03 -12.93 12.78
N ALA A 160 -7.52 -12.22 11.75
CA ALA A 160 -7.29 -12.60 10.36
C ALA A 160 -5.79 -12.52 9.99
N LEU A 161 -5.10 -11.45 10.37
CA LEU A 161 -3.66 -11.29 10.17
C LEU A 161 -2.88 -12.41 10.85
N ALA A 162 -3.19 -12.74 12.11
CA ALA A 162 -2.51 -13.83 12.84
C ALA A 162 -2.63 -15.20 12.15
N GLY A 163 -3.65 -15.40 11.31
CA GLY A 163 -3.80 -16.60 10.48
C GLY A 163 -2.84 -16.69 9.28
N ILE A 164 -2.10 -15.62 8.99
CA ILE A 164 -1.16 -15.54 7.86
C ILE A 164 0.27 -15.49 8.41
N SER A 165 1.08 -16.51 8.07
CA SER A 165 2.48 -16.56 8.49
C SER A 165 3.30 -15.38 7.95
N GLY A 166 4.12 -14.78 8.81
CA GLY A 166 5.01 -13.68 8.45
C GLY A 166 4.36 -12.29 8.39
N THR A 167 3.11 -12.17 8.86
CA THR A 167 2.44 -10.87 9.00
C THR A 167 2.66 -10.26 10.38
N THR A 168 2.39 -8.97 10.50
CA THR A 168 2.32 -8.30 11.80
C THR A 168 0.90 -7.86 12.08
N GLN A 169 0.45 -8.03 13.33
CA GLN A 169 -0.81 -7.48 13.81
C GLN A 169 -0.72 -5.95 13.91
N LEU A 170 -1.88 -5.28 13.92
CA LEU A 170 -2.00 -3.88 14.29
C LEU A 170 -1.67 -3.77 15.78
N ASP A 171 -0.51 -3.20 16.08
CA ASP A 171 -0.03 -2.89 17.42
C ASP A 171 -0.78 -1.66 17.95
N ASP A 172 -1.41 -1.79 19.11
CA ASP A 172 -2.15 -0.72 19.74
C ASP A 172 -1.38 0.02 20.84
N SER A 173 -0.14 -0.38 21.10
CA SER A 173 0.79 0.36 21.95
C SER A 173 1.53 1.48 21.20
N VAL A 174 1.39 1.54 19.87
CA VAL A 174 2.08 2.49 19.00
C VAL A 174 1.12 3.40 18.25
N THR A 175 1.64 4.57 17.87
CA THR A 175 0.92 5.57 17.08
C THR A 175 1.29 5.45 15.60
N TYR A 176 0.30 5.59 14.73
CA TYR A 176 0.44 5.50 13.28
C TYR A 176 0.30 6.86 12.63
N TRP A 177 1.18 7.15 11.68
CA TRP A 177 1.04 8.34 10.85
C TRP A 177 -0.24 8.29 10.00
N SER A 178 -0.93 9.41 9.95
CA SER A 178 -1.90 9.71 8.90
C SER A 178 -1.21 10.49 7.77
N SER A 179 -1.74 10.38 6.56
CA SER A 179 -1.35 11.22 5.43
C SER A 179 -1.86 12.66 5.54
N SER A 180 -2.78 12.94 6.46
CA SER A 180 -3.47 14.21 6.58
C SER A 180 -2.62 15.24 7.34
N GLU A 181 -2.17 16.28 6.64
CA GLU A 181 -1.60 17.47 7.27
C GLU A 181 -2.59 18.11 8.24
N PHE A 182 -2.07 18.59 9.37
CA PHE A 182 -2.83 19.40 10.33
C PHE A 182 -2.63 20.89 10.03
N ASN A 183 -3.42 21.77 10.68
CA ASN A 183 -3.30 23.19 10.45
C ASN A 183 -1.92 23.73 10.87
N LYS A 184 -1.37 24.61 10.01
CA LYS A 184 -0.03 25.25 10.08
C LYS A 184 1.16 24.31 9.84
N ASN A 185 1.85 24.58 8.72
CA ASN A 185 3.22 24.28 8.24
C ASN A 185 4.02 23.07 8.78
N ASN A 186 3.92 22.71 10.05
CA ASN A 186 4.77 21.72 10.70
C ASN A 186 4.06 20.47 11.21
N TYR A 187 2.73 20.47 11.34
CA TYR A 187 2.02 19.39 12.01
C TYR A 187 1.26 18.46 11.06
N VAL A 188 1.20 17.18 11.41
CA VAL A 188 0.44 16.13 10.70
C VAL A 188 -0.32 15.32 11.72
N TRP A 189 -1.51 14.86 11.34
CA TRP A 189 -2.28 13.93 12.15
C TRP A 189 -1.57 12.59 12.30
N ASN A 190 -1.70 12.00 13.48
CA ASN A 190 -1.42 10.61 13.74
C ASN A 190 -2.58 10.00 14.56
N VAL A 191 -2.68 8.68 14.61
CA VAL A 191 -3.75 7.97 15.32
C VAL A 191 -3.18 6.84 16.15
N LEU A 192 -3.58 6.77 17.42
CA LEU A 192 -3.31 5.64 18.30
C LEU A 192 -4.43 4.59 18.12
N LEU A 193 -4.08 3.37 17.73
CA LEU A 193 -5.07 2.29 17.51
C LEU A 193 -5.52 1.60 18.81
N LEU A 194 -5.11 2.11 19.98
CA LEU A 194 -5.68 1.71 21.28
C LEU A 194 -7.13 2.15 21.41
N ASP A 195 -7.42 3.39 21.03
CA ASP A 195 -8.69 4.07 21.27
C ASP A 195 -9.17 4.90 20.06
N GLY A 196 -8.42 4.93 18.97
CA GLY A 196 -8.72 5.75 17.79
C GLY A 196 -8.45 7.25 18.00
N HIS A 197 -7.77 7.61 19.08
CA HIS A 197 -7.45 9.00 19.37
C HIS A 197 -6.49 9.58 18.32
N GLY A 198 -6.84 10.76 17.81
CA GLY A 198 -6.03 11.47 16.83
C GLY A 198 -5.32 12.65 17.46
N SER A 199 -4.02 12.78 17.22
CA SER A 199 -3.19 13.90 17.68
C SER A 199 -2.38 14.48 16.52
N ALA A 200 -1.78 15.66 16.70
CA ALA A 200 -0.97 16.31 15.67
C ALA A 200 0.47 16.51 16.15
N TYR A 201 1.44 16.10 15.33
CA TYR A 201 2.87 16.13 15.67
C TYR A 201 3.73 16.59 14.50
N LEU A 202 4.99 16.95 14.78
CA LEU A 202 5.94 17.46 13.79
C LEU A 202 6.16 16.42 12.69
N LYS A 203 6.24 16.86 11.43
CA LYS A 203 6.49 16.00 10.25
C LYS A 203 7.78 15.17 10.40
N SER A 204 8.79 15.71 11.08
CA SER A 204 10.07 15.08 11.36
C SER A 204 10.05 14.08 12.54
N SER A 205 8.95 13.96 13.28
CA SER A 205 8.79 12.94 14.32
C SER A 205 8.68 11.54 13.73
N LYS A 206 9.09 10.53 14.50
CA LYS A 206 9.06 9.12 14.07
C LYS A 206 7.84 8.40 14.62
N TYR A 207 6.97 7.94 13.74
CA TYR A 207 5.81 7.11 14.08
C TYR A 207 5.65 5.97 13.07
N TYR A 208 4.93 4.92 13.47
CA TYR A 208 4.76 3.74 12.64
C TYR A 208 3.82 4.01 11.46
N VAL A 209 3.88 3.13 10.46
CA VAL A 209 3.05 3.23 9.25
C VAL A 209 2.40 1.88 8.96
N ARG A 210 1.12 1.93 8.59
CA ARG A 210 0.36 0.80 8.04
C ARG A 210 -0.31 1.26 6.77
N ALA A 211 -0.06 0.59 5.64
CA ALA A 211 -0.62 0.99 4.37
C ALA A 211 -2.05 0.44 4.23
N ILE A 212 -2.89 1.17 3.50
CA ILE A 212 -4.21 0.67 3.09
C ILE A 212 -4.37 0.81 1.57
N SER A 213 -5.36 0.12 1.03
CA SER A 213 -5.80 0.24 -0.35
C SER A 213 -7.31 0.11 -0.42
N ALA A 214 -7.95 0.83 -1.34
CA ALA A 214 -9.33 0.56 -1.73
C ALA A 214 -9.36 -0.56 -2.78
N PHE A 215 -10.50 -1.25 -2.89
CA PHE A 215 -10.80 -2.21 -3.94
C PHE A 215 -12.25 -2.11 -4.40
#